data_AF-A0A820G3P2-F1
#
_entry.id   AF-A0A820G3P2-F1
#
_cell.length_a   1.000
_cell.length_b   1.000
_cell.length_c   1.000
_cell.angle_alpha   90.00
_cell.angle_beta   90.00
_cell.angle_gamma   90.00
#
_symmetry.space_group_name_H-M   'P 1'
#
loop_
_entity.id
_entity.type
_entity.pdbx_description
1 polymer ?
#
loop_
_entity_poly.entity_id
_entity_poly.type
_entity_poly.pdbx_seq_one_letter_code
_entity_poly.pdbx_strand_id
1 'polypeptide(L)'
;IAQSLSTLGTVTASSFYSVDGSPAAQGDYVTGRTQGGAFNSGGFAPQYIQIQLPRAYSIRRVCLSVGQLPNGVTVHEIYMGSTSSSLSLVTTLNGYTHSGEWLNTSYNPMISGISVVKVYTVSSPSWVAWNQFLIYGV
;
A
#
# COMPACT_ATOMS: atom_id res chain seq x y z
N ILE A 1 -7.80 1.52 20.80
CA ILE A 1 -8.24 1.48 19.38
C ILE A 1 -7.00 1.79 18.55
N ALA A 2 -6.63 1.00 17.51
CA ALA A 2 -5.46 1.38 16.72
C ALA A 2 -5.81 2.57 15.83
N GLN A 3 -4.95 3.57 15.81
CA GLN A 3 -5.06 4.72 14.94
C GLN A 3 -4.71 4.31 13.51
N SER A 4 -5.41 4.87 12.52
CA SER A 4 -4.94 4.80 11.13
C SER A 4 -3.72 5.72 11.01
N LEU A 5 -2.56 5.14 10.78
CA LEU A 5 -1.29 5.85 10.62
C LEU A 5 -1.06 6.28 9.17
N SER A 6 -1.76 5.67 8.20
CA SER A 6 -1.59 5.98 6.77
C SER A 6 -1.88 7.45 6.44
N THR A 7 -2.88 8.05 7.09
CA THR A 7 -3.25 9.46 6.89
C THR A 7 -2.21 10.44 7.43
N LEU A 8 -1.24 10.00 8.22
CA LEU A 8 -0.14 10.82 8.71
C LEU A 8 1.08 10.83 7.76
N GLY A 9 1.16 9.86 6.86
CA GLY A 9 2.37 9.62 6.06
C GLY A 9 2.37 10.27 4.68
N THR A 10 3.55 10.45 4.10
CA THR A 10 3.70 10.90 2.72
C THR A 10 3.78 9.69 1.77
N VAL A 11 3.15 9.81 0.60
CA VAL A 11 3.09 8.73 -0.39
C VAL A 11 4.15 8.93 -1.45
N THR A 12 4.90 7.86 -1.76
CA THR A 12 5.74 7.75 -2.96
C THR A 12 5.38 6.46 -3.71
N ALA A 13 5.56 6.46 -5.03
CA ALA A 13 5.27 5.31 -5.88
C ALA A 13 6.33 5.19 -6.99
N SER A 14 6.42 4.02 -7.61
CA SER A 14 7.33 3.77 -8.73
C SER A 14 7.07 4.67 -9.94
N SER A 15 5.80 4.87 -10.25
CA SER A 15 5.31 5.69 -11.35
C SER A 15 3.86 6.08 -11.06
N PHE A 16 3.30 6.98 -11.87
CA PHE A 16 1.89 7.33 -11.80
C PHE A 16 1.33 7.55 -13.20
N TYR A 17 0.03 7.32 -13.35
CA TYR A 17 -0.75 7.72 -14.51
C TYR A 17 -1.93 8.57 -14.08
N SER A 18 -2.15 9.65 -14.81
CA SER A 18 -3.26 10.54 -14.60
C SER A 18 -3.56 11.30 -15.88
N VAL A 19 -4.85 11.41 -16.21
CA VAL A 19 -5.36 12.38 -17.18
C VAL A 19 -5.74 13.72 -16.54
N ASP A 20 -6.25 13.72 -15.30
CA ASP A 20 -6.81 14.93 -14.62
C ASP A 20 -6.46 15.07 -13.12
N GLY A 21 -5.43 14.37 -12.62
CA GLY A 21 -5.02 14.35 -11.20
C GLY A 21 -3.53 14.54 -10.96
N SER A 22 -3.15 14.75 -9.70
CA SER A 22 -1.74 14.75 -9.28
C SER A 22 -1.41 13.48 -8.49
N PRO A 23 -0.13 13.06 -8.44
CA PRO A 23 0.30 11.98 -7.55
C PRO A 23 -0.08 12.23 -6.09
N ALA A 24 -0.09 13.50 -5.66
CA ALA A 24 -0.50 13.89 -4.32
C ALA A 24 -1.99 13.61 -4.07
N ALA A 25 -2.87 14.01 -5.00
CA ALA A 25 -4.30 13.72 -4.90
C ALA A 25 -4.58 12.22 -4.91
N GLN A 26 -3.85 11.45 -5.72
CA GLN A 26 -3.96 9.98 -5.71
C GLN A 26 -3.45 9.36 -4.40
N GLY A 27 -2.41 9.94 -3.80
CA GLY A 27 -1.92 9.56 -2.48
C GLY A 27 -2.96 9.77 -1.37
N ASP A 28 -3.82 10.77 -1.49
CA ASP A 28 -4.91 11.00 -0.53
C ASP A 28 -6.00 9.92 -0.61
N TYR A 29 -6.29 9.37 -1.79
CA TYR A 29 -7.15 8.19 -1.92
C TYR A 29 -6.53 7.00 -1.21
N VAL A 30 -5.26 6.70 -1.52
CA VAL A 30 -4.56 5.54 -0.97
C VAL A 30 -4.47 5.58 0.54
N THR A 31 -4.17 6.75 1.11
CA THR A 31 -4.05 6.89 2.57
C THR A 31 -5.40 6.90 3.30
N GLY A 32 -6.50 7.04 2.55
CA GLY A 32 -7.85 7.17 3.08
C GLY A 32 -8.22 8.59 3.53
N ARG A 33 -7.43 9.61 3.16
CA ARG A 33 -7.77 11.02 3.40
C ARG A 33 -8.95 11.46 2.53
N THR A 34 -9.03 10.93 1.32
CA THR A 34 -10.13 11.17 0.38
C THR A 34 -10.73 9.82 -0.05
N GLN A 35 -12.04 9.76 -0.24
CA GLN A 35 -12.74 8.53 -0.65
C GLN A 35 -13.00 8.52 -2.16
N GLY A 36 -13.23 7.34 -2.73
CA GLY A 36 -13.78 7.19 -4.09
C GLY A 36 -12.77 7.24 -5.24
N GLY A 37 -11.47 7.22 -4.96
CA GLY A 37 -10.42 7.18 -5.97
C GLY A 37 -9.40 6.07 -5.75
N ALA A 38 -8.37 6.05 -6.59
CA ALA A 38 -7.26 5.12 -6.53
C ALA A 38 -5.96 5.80 -6.96
N PHE A 39 -4.84 5.20 -6.60
CA PHE A 39 -3.56 5.50 -7.22
C PHE A 39 -3.29 4.51 -8.34
N ASN A 40 -3.07 5.02 -9.56
CA ASN A 40 -2.75 4.22 -10.73
C ASN A 40 -1.29 4.44 -11.11
N SER A 41 -0.51 3.37 -11.15
CA SER A 41 0.91 3.43 -11.53
C SER A 41 1.14 3.74 -13.01
N GLY A 42 0.17 3.45 -13.88
CA GLY A 42 0.31 3.54 -15.34
C GLY A 42 1.06 2.38 -15.99
N GLY A 43 1.53 1.40 -15.21
CA GLY A 43 2.35 0.31 -15.69
C GLY A 43 1.86 -1.06 -15.22
N PHE A 44 2.29 -2.09 -15.93
CA PHE A 44 2.16 -3.47 -15.44
C PHE A 44 3.13 -3.72 -14.29
N ALA A 45 2.88 -4.79 -13.53
CA ALA A 45 3.80 -5.25 -12.51
C ALA A 45 5.20 -5.53 -13.10
N PRO A 46 6.29 -5.28 -12.34
CA PRO A 46 6.27 -4.87 -10.94
C PRO A 46 6.07 -3.36 -10.73
N GLN A 47 5.30 -2.99 -9.70
CA GLN A 47 5.07 -1.60 -9.29
C GLN A 47 4.99 -1.49 -7.77
N TYR A 48 5.26 -0.30 -7.21
CA TYR A 48 5.17 -0.09 -5.77
C TYR A 48 4.48 1.19 -5.37
N ILE A 49 3.91 1.15 -4.17
CA ILE A 49 3.49 2.32 -3.41
C ILE A 49 4.04 2.20 -1.99
N GLN A 50 4.48 3.33 -1.46
CA GLN A 50 5.14 3.42 -0.17
C GLN A 50 4.55 4.58 0.62
N ILE A 51 4.35 4.35 1.92
CA ILE A 51 3.98 5.39 2.88
C ILE A 51 5.15 5.58 3.84
N GLN A 52 5.67 6.81 3.87
CA GLN A 52 6.64 7.27 4.86
C GLN A 52 5.87 7.91 6.03
N LEU A 53 5.89 7.27 7.19
CA LEU A 53 5.34 7.79 8.44
C LEU A 53 6.25 8.89 9.02
N PRO A 54 5.68 9.84 9.79
CA PRO A 54 6.43 11.00 10.30
C PRO A 54 7.44 10.65 11.41
N ARG A 55 7.31 9.46 11.99
CA ARG A 55 8.20 8.89 13.01
C ARG A 55 8.04 7.37 13.02
N ALA A 56 8.83 6.69 13.84
CA ALA A 56 8.68 5.25 14.04
C ALA A 56 7.42 4.91 14.85
N TYR A 57 6.74 3.84 14.46
CA TYR A 57 5.55 3.28 15.12
C TYR A 57 5.70 1.76 15.31
N SER A 58 4.81 1.19 16.11
CA SER A 58 4.59 -0.25 16.19
C SER A 58 3.37 -0.63 15.36
N ILE A 59 3.58 -1.40 14.29
CA ILE A 59 2.53 -1.78 13.33
C ILE A 59 1.85 -3.06 13.79
N ARG A 60 0.52 -3.03 13.87
CA ARG A 60 -0.31 -4.19 14.21
C ARG A 60 -1.03 -4.76 12.99
N ARG A 61 -1.41 -3.93 12.02
CA ARG A 61 -2.20 -4.39 10.88
C ARG A 61 -1.95 -3.52 9.66
N VAL A 62 -1.92 -4.17 8.49
CA VAL A 62 -1.91 -3.51 7.20
C VAL A 62 -3.08 -4.05 6.36
N CYS A 63 -3.78 -3.14 5.69
CA CYS A 63 -4.94 -3.43 4.86
C CYS A 63 -4.71 -2.83 3.47
N LEU A 64 -4.81 -3.65 2.42
CA LEU A 64 -4.69 -3.22 1.03
C LEU A 64 -6.02 -3.46 0.31
N SER A 65 -6.61 -2.42 -0.27
CA SER A 65 -7.72 -2.54 -1.22
C SER A 65 -7.18 -2.54 -2.64
N VAL A 66 -7.39 -3.64 -3.35
CA VAL A 66 -6.79 -3.89 -4.67
C VAL A 66 -7.51 -3.09 -5.76
N GLY A 67 -6.76 -2.36 -6.58
CA GLY A 67 -7.24 -1.75 -7.81
C GLY A 67 -6.75 -2.56 -9.01
N GLN A 68 -7.64 -3.28 -9.69
CA GLN A 68 -7.28 -4.07 -10.87
C GLN A 68 -8.46 -4.21 -11.84
N LEU A 69 -8.15 -4.48 -13.10
CA LEU A 69 -9.10 -4.93 -14.12
C LEU A 69 -8.32 -5.56 -15.29
N PRO A 70 -8.41 -6.87 -15.57
CA PRO A 70 -9.37 -7.85 -15.03
C PRO A 70 -9.02 -8.42 -13.65
N ASN A 71 -9.92 -9.23 -13.09
CA ASN A 71 -9.66 -10.07 -11.91
C ASN A 71 -8.68 -11.20 -12.28
N GLY A 72 -7.90 -11.70 -11.31
CA GLY A 72 -6.91 -12.73 -11.57
C GLY A 72 -5.91 -12.89 -10.43
N VAL A 73 -4.93 -13.77 -10.62
CA VAL A 73 -3.88 -14.01 -9.62
C VAL A 73 -2.96 -12.79 -9.51
N THR A 74 -2.76 -12.33 -8.29
CA THR A 74 -1.82 -11.27 -7.95
C THR A 74 -0.82 -11.75 -6.90
N VAL A 75 0.35 -11.10 -6.90
CA VAL A 75 1.34 -11.26 -5.84
C VAL A 75 1.69 -9.88 -5.32
N HIS A 76 1.41 -9.64 -4.05
CA HIS A 76 1.77 -8.42 -3.33
C HIS A 76 2.71 -8.75 -2.17
N GLU A 77 3.79 -8.01 -2.05
CA GLU A 77 4.75 -8.11 -0.97
C GLU A 77 4.71 -6.86 -0.11
N ILE A 78 4.56 -7.03 1.20
CA ILE A 78 4.58 -5.96 2.18
C ILE A 78 5.96 -5.91 2.81
N TYR A 79 6.61 -4.77 2.64
CA TYR A 79 7.91 -4.46 3.22
C TYR A 79 7.78 -3.40 4.30
N MET A 80 8.57 -3.51 5.36
CA MET A 80 8.61 -2.52 6.45
C MET A 80 10.04 -2.25 6.90
N GLY A 81 10.30 -1.03 7.35
CA GLY A 81 11.62 -0.65 7.89
C GLY A 81 11.65 0.74 8.51
N SER A 82 12.82 1.11 9.02
CA SER A 82 13.07 2.44 9.59
C SER A 82 13.33 3.49 8.51
N THR A 83 13.81 3.08 7.33
CA THR A 83 14.06 3.92 6.15
C THR A 83 13.73 3.15 4.87
N SER A 84 13.59 3.85 3.75
CA SER A 84 13.37 3.24 2.42
C SER A 84 14.51 2.30 1.98
N SER A 85 15.72 2.48 2.52
CA SER A 85 16.88 1.65 2.23
C SER A 85 17.05 0.45 3.16
N SER A 86 16.29 0.39 4.27
CA SER A 86 16.37 -0.67 5.29
C SER A 86 15.08 -1.51 5.39
N LEU A 87 14.41 -1.70 4.25
CA LEU A 87 13.16 -2.45 4.19
C LEU A 87 13.40 -3.96 4.26
N SER A 88 12.66 -4.64 5.14
CA SER A 88 12.57 -6.11 5.20
C SER A 88 11.22 -6.60 4.68
N LEU A 89 11.21 -7.72 3.97
CA LEU A 89 9.96 -8.39 3.58
C LEU A 89 9.28 -8.95 4.83
N VAL A 90 8.03 -8.57 5.04
CA VAL A 90 7.24 -8.96 6.22
C VAL A 90 6.11 -9.91 5.87
N THR A 91 5.49 -9.74 4.70
CA THR A 91 4.36 -10.58 4.27
C THR A 91 4.30 -10.69 2.77
N THR A 92 3.99 -11.89 2.27
CA THR A 92 3.63 -12.12 0.87
C THR A 92 2.16 -12.54 0.80
N LEU A 93 1.40 -11.85 -0.03
CA LEU A 93 0.01 -12.13 -0.35
C LEU A 93 -0.02 -12.64 -1.79
N ASN A 94 -0.29 -13.93 -1.95
CA ASN A 94 -0.33 -14.59 -3.26
C ASN A 94 -1.65 -15.35 -3.38
N GLY A 95 -2.47 -14.96 -4.35
CA GLY A 95 -3.77 -15.57 -4.55
C GLY A 95 -4.55 -14.92 -5.67
N TYR A 96 -5.71 -15.49 -5.97
CA TYR A 96 -6.68 -14.85 -6.85
C TYR A 96 -7.27 -13.63 -6.15
N THR A 97 -7.27 -12.48 -6.82
CA THR A 97 -7.88 -11.26 -6.30
C THR A 97 -8.85 -10.63 -7.30
N HIS A 98 -9.78 -9.85 -6.78
CA HIS A 98 -10.68 -9.03 -7.58
C HIS A 98 -10.61 -7.54 -7.20
N SER A 99 -11.08 -6.68 -8.11
CA SER A 99 -11.14 -5.23 -7.84
C SER A 99 -11.94 -4.93 -6.58
N GLY A 100 -11.43 -4.05 -5.73
CA GLY A 100 -12.03 -3.64 -4.46
C GLY A 100 -11.83 -4.61 -3.30
N GLU A 101 -11.23 -5.78 -3.53
CA GLU A 101 -10.96 -6.76 -2.48
C GLU A 101 -10.00 -6.20 -1.42
N TRP A 102 -10.29 -6.49 -0.15
CA TRP A 102 -9.45 -6.12 0.98
C TRP A 102 -8.56 -7.28 1.42
N LEU A 103 -7.26 -7.11 1.24
CA LEU A 103 -6.23 -8.01 1.75
C LEU A 103 -5.73 -7.49 3.09
N ASN A 104 -5.93 -8.28 4.15
CA ASN A 104 -5.65 -7.88 5.52
C ASN A 104 -4.53 -8.74 6.13
N THR A 105 -3.57 -8.09 6.77
CA THR A 105 -2.46 -8.76 7.46
C THR A 105 -2.34 -8.21 8.87
N SER A 106 -2.25 -9.10 9.87
CA SER A 106 -2.13 -8.72 11.27
C SER A 106 -0.84 -9.29 11.87
N TYR A 107 -0.23 -8.53 12.77
CA TYR A 107 1.05 -8.83 13.39
C TYR A 107 0.89 -8.93 14.91
N ASN A 108 1.20 -10.11 15.44
CA ASN A 108 1.26 -10.37 16.87
C ASN A 108 2.51 -11.21 17.19
N PRO A 109 3.53 -10.66 17.86
CA PRO A 109 3.60 -9.28 18.38
C PRO A 109 3.59 -8.21 17.29
N MET A 110 3.32 -6.95 17.67
CA MET A 110 3.44 -5.82 16.75
C MET A 110 4.89 -5.66 16.27
N ILE A 111 5.06 -5.16 15.05
CA ILE A 111 6.39 -4.88 14.48
C ILE A 111 6.78 -3.46 14.83
N SER A 112 7.78 -3.29 15.70
CA SER A 112 8.26 -2.00 16.20
C SER A 112 9.29 -1.34 15.28
N GLY A 113 9.49 -0.03 15.44
CA GLY A 113 10.57 0.69 14.77
C GLY A 113 10.29 1.03 13.31
N ILE A 114 9.01 1.02 12.90
CA ILE A 114 8.63 1.16 11.50
C ILE A 114 8.27 2.62 11.20
N SER A 115 9.01 3.20 10.25
CA SER A 115 8.70 4.52 9.67
C SER A 115 8.32 4.43 8.20
N VAL A 116 8.55 3.28 7.55
CA VAL A 116 8.28 3.08 6.13
C VAL A 116 7.53 1.77 5.94
N VAL A 117 6.42 1.82 5.22
CA VAL A 117 5.66 0.64 4.80
C VAL A 117 5.46 0.71 3.29
N LYS A 118 5.86 -0.35 2.57
CA LYS A 118 5.79 -0.43 1.12
C LYS A 118 4.99 -1.66 0.71
N VAL A 119 4.07 -1.49 -0.23
CA VAL A 119 3.50 -2.59 -1.00
C VAL A 119 4.21 -2.65 -2.34
N TYR A 120 4.82 -3.80 -2.64
CA TYR A 120 5.43 -4.13 -3.91
C TYR A 120 4.54 -5.16 -4.60
N THR A 121 3.86 -4.75 -5.67
CA THR A 121 3.04 -5.67 -6.47
C THR A 121 3.96 -6.32 -7.50
N VAL A 122 4.29 -7.59 -7.27
CA VAL A 122 5.24 -8.38 -8.07
C VAL A 122 4.58 -8.89 -9.34
N SER A 123 3.31 -9.29 -9.25
CA SER A 123 2.54 -9.85 -10.37
C SER A 123 1.09 -9.37 -10.32
N SER A 124 0.53 -9.07 -11.49
CA SER A 124 -0.86 -8.64 -11.68
C SER A 124 -1.31 -8.94 -13.11
N PRO A 125 -2.60 -9.29 -13.34
CA PRO A 125 -3.15 -9.46 -14.67
C PRO A 125 -3.41 -8.13 -15.40
N SER A 126 -3.26 -6.99 -14.72
CA SER A 126 -3.55 -5.66 -15.25
C SER A 126 -2.48 -4.63 -14.89
N TRP A 127 -2.64 -3.40 -15.38
CA TRP A 127 -1.98 -2.23 -14.81
C TRP A 127 -2.21 -2.20 -13.30
N VAL A 128 -1.16 -1.84 -12.55
CA VAL A 128 -1.21 -1.87 -11.10
C VAL A 128 -1.84 -0.59 -10.59
N ALA A 129 -2.92 -0.74 -9.82
CA ALA A 129 -3.53 0.33 -9.06
C ALA A 129 -3.82 -0.12 -7.62
N TRP A 130 -3.95 0.86 -6.72
CA TRP A 130 -4.31 0.62 -5.32
C TRP A 130 -5.39 1.61 -4.93
N ASN A 131 -6.52 1.12 -4.44
CA ASN A 131 -7.62 1.99 -4.00
C ASN A 131 -7.24 2.63 -2.66
N GLN A 132 -6.85 1.77 -1.70
CA GLN A 132 -6.48 2.16 -0.34
C GLN A 132 -5.37 1.26 0.20
N PHE A 133 -4.47 1.85 0.98
CA PHE A 133 -3.39 1.20 1.70
C PHE A 133 -3.33 1.77 3.12
N LEU A 134 -3.96 1.06 4.05
CA LEU A 134 -4.19 1.52 5.41
C LEU A 134 -3.27 0.79 6.38
N ILE A 135 -2.70 1.56 7.30
CA ILE A 135 -1.70 1.10 8.27
C ILE A 135 -2.25 1.40 9.65
N TYR A 136 -2.26 0.40 10.54
CA TYR A 136 -2.76 0.55 11.90
C TYR A 136 -1.68 0.19 12.92
N GLY A 137 -1.50 1.04 13.92
CA GLY A 137 -0.45 0.87 14.93
C GLY A 137 -0.59 1.83 16.10
N VAL A 138 0.48 1.91 16.90
CA VAL A 138 0.66 2.81 18.05
C VAL A 138 2.06 3.41 18.07
#